data_AF-A0A1E3Q6E8-F1
#
_entry.id   AF-A0A1E3Q6E8-F1
#
_cell.length_a   1.000
_cell.length_b   1.000
_cell.length_c   1.000
_cell.angle_alpha   90.00
_cell.angle_beta   90.00
_cell.angle_gamma   90.00
#
_symmetry.space_group_name_H-M   'P 1'
#
loop_
_entity.id
_entity.type
_entity.pdbx_description
1 polymer ?
#
loop_
_entity_poly.entity_id
_entity_poly.type
_entity_poly.pdbx_seq_one_letter_code
_entity_poly.pdbx_strand_id
1 'polypeptide(L)'
;MQANGEYQNNNDLMDIEANPDNALEYMKAFTSAQATRTEIFHEFESAINDHANGIISIEEIQQVIRISQEGFQDVSSDIVRQERLLNLIGQTNLSNIIRQVQNLEKEKLEITVKLLSSRLQAAQRPEISYQAEIEEFTRRRQQLIEAINEVMEEARAEMLEL
;
A
#
# COMPACT_ATOMS: atom_id res chain seq x y z
N MET A 1 1.23 -6.42 -44.97
CA MET A 1 2.24 -6.04 -43.96
C MET A 1 1.55 -6.03 -42.61
N GLN A 2 1.62 -7.17 -41.91
CA GLN A 2 1.13 -7.35 -40.54
C GLN A 2 2.36 -7.25 -39.63
N ALA A 3 2.36 -6.30 -38.71
CA ALA A 3 3.36 -6.23 -37.65
C ALA A 3 2.80 -7.01 -36.45
N ASN A 4 3.18 -8.28 -36.36
CA ASN A 4 3.12 -9.03 -35.11
C ASN A 4 4.24 -8.48 -34.21
N GLY A 5 3.87 -7.65 -33.24
CA GLY A 5 4.73 -7.30 -32.12
C GLY A 5 4.78 -8.49 -31.18
N GLU A 6 5.86 -9.24 -31.25
CA GLU A 6 6.22 -10.31 -30.33
C GLU A 6 6.23 -9.75 -28.90
N TYR A 7 5.32 -10.25 -28.06
CA TYR A 7 5.42 -10.10 -26.61
C TYR A 7 6.61 -10.93 -26.14
N GLN A 8 7.79 -10.32 -26.12
CA GLN A 8 8.96 -10.93 -25.50
C GLN A 8 8.73 -11.01 -23.98
N ASN A 9 8.70 -12.26 -23.51
CA ASN A 9 9.03 -12.75 -22.18
C ASN A 9 9.67 -11.73 -21.22
N ASN A 10 8.97 -11.41 -20.14
CA ASN A 10 9.62 -11.12 -18.85
C ASN A 10 9.28 -12.27 -17.91
N ASN A 11 9.95 -13.39 -18.14
CA ASN A 11 9.99 -14.52 -17.22
C ASN A 11 11.24 -14.40 -16.31
N ASP A 12 11.51 -13.17 -15.83
CA ASP A 12 12.57 -12.87 -14.84
C ASP A 12 12.15 -13.27 -13.41
N LEU A 13 11.34 -14.32 -13.29
CA LEU A 13 10.87 -14.93 -12.03
C LEU A 13 11.47 -16.32 -11.81
N MET A 14 12.50 -16.68 -12.58
CA MET A 14 13.30 -17.88 -12.37
C MET A 14 14.10 -17.74 -11.06
N ASP A 15 14.01 -18.79 -10.24
CA ASP A 15 14.82 -19.10 -9.05
C ASP A 15 14.46 -18.39 -7.74
N ILE A 16 13.18 -18.36 -7.37
CA ILE A 16 12.84 -18.24 -5.95
C ILE A 16 12.87 -19.65 -5.33
N GLU A 17 14.03 -20.07 -4.82
CA GLU A 17 14.12 -21.27 -3.98
C GLU A 17 13.40 -20.99 -2.65
N ALA A 18 12.17 -21.48 -2.55
CA ALA A 18 11.41 -21.39 -1.32
C ALA A 18 11.97 -22.41 -0.30
N ASN A 19 12.65 -21.93 0.73
CA ASN A 19 13.07 -22.78 1.84
C ASN A 19 11.91 -22.96 2.84
N PRO A 20 11.44 -24.18 3.11
CA PRO A 20 10.34 -24.45 4.05
C PRO A 20 10.65 -24.02 5.49
N ASP A 21 11.92 -23.90 5.87
CA ASP A 21 12.32 -23.48 7.22
C ASP A 21 12.33 -21.94 7.39
N ASN A 22 12.07 -21.18 6.33
CA ASN A 22 12.22 -19.72 6.31
C ASN A 22 10.92 -18.94 6.53
N ALA A 23 9.83 -19.58 6.97
CA ALA A 23 8.54 -18.91 7.19
C ALA A 23 8.67 -17.63 8.04
N LEU A 24 9.44 -17.69 9.12
CA LEU A 24 9.70 -16.54 10.00
C LEU A 24 10.46 -15.42 9.28
N GLU A 25 11.41 -15.75 8.41
CA GLU A 25 12.17 -14.75 7.65
C GLU A 25 11.27 -14.03 6.63
N TYR A 26 10.39 -14.76 5.92
CA TYR A 26 9.43 -14.16 5.00
C TYR A 26 8.45 -13.24 5.73
N MET A 27 7.98 -13.61 6.92
CA MET A 27 7.13 -12.75 7.73
C MET A 27 7.87 -11.52 8.27
N LYS A 28 9.15 -11.63 8.65
CA LYS A 28 9.98 -10.47 8.99
C LYS A 28 10.16 -9.52 7.81
N ALA A 29 10.40 -10.05 6.62
CA ALA A 29 10.49 -9.25 5.40
C ALA A 29 9.16 -8.54 5.09
N PHE A 30 8.03 -9.24 5.24
CA PHE A 30 6.69 -8.66 5.09
C PHE A 30 6.45 -7.51 6.07
N THR A 31 6.69 -7.73 7.37
CA THR A 31 6.47 -6.71 8.41
C THR A 31 7.37 -5.49 8.21
N SER A 32 8.62 -5.69 7.80
CA SER A 32 9.53 -4.61 7.41
C SER A 32 9.00 -3.81 6.22
N ALA A 33 8.58 -4.50 5.15
CA ALA A 33 8.02 -3.86 3.97
C ALA A 33 6.73 -3.07 4.32
N GLN A 34 5.88 -3.61 5.18
CA GLN A 34 4.67 -2.94 5.66
C GLN A 34 4.98 -1.70 6.53
N ALA A 35 6.06 -1.72 7.32
CA ALA A 35 6.52 -0.53 8.03
C ALA A 35 6.95 0.56 7.04
N THR A 36 7.76 0.21 6.02
CA THR A 36 8.16 1.14 4.96
C THR A 36 6.95 1.69 4.19
N ARG A 37 5.95 0.86 3.87
CA ARG A 37 4.69 1.34 3.26
C ARG A 37 4.04 2.43 4.11
N THR A 38 4.01 2.24 5.42
CA THR A 38 3.40 3.17 6.37
C THR A 38 4.15 4.50 6.42
N GLU A 39 5.49 4.46 6.40
CA GLU A 39 6.34 5.65 6.32
C GLU A 39 6.10 6.43 5.03
N ILE A 40 6.08 5.75 3.87
CA ILE A 40 5.79 6.38 2.56
C ILE A 40 4.41 7.04 2.58
N PHE A 41 3.39 6.38 3.15
CA PHE A 41 2.06 6.99 3.30
C PHE A 41 2.10 8.25 4.17
N HIS A 42 2.83 8.22 5.28
CA HIS A 42 2.93 9.36 6.19
C HIS A 42 3.60 10.56 5.50
N GLU A 43 4.72 10.34 4.80
CA GLU A 43 5.42 11.38 4.05
C GLU A 43 4.54 11.96 2.94
N PHE A 44 3.85 11.09 2.19
CA PHE A 44 2.92 11.49 1.16
C PHE A 44 1.78 12.37 1.70
N GLU A 45 1.14 11.96 2.81
CA GLU A 45 0.08 12.74 3.43
C GLU A 45 0.57 14.07 4.00
N SER A 46 1.77 14.08 4.61
CA SER A 46 2.39 15.31 5.10
C SER A 46 2.61 16.30 3.96
N ALA A 47 3.21 15.85 2.85
CA ALA A 47 3.49 16.71 1.71
C ALA A 47 2.21 17.29 1.09
N ILE A 48 1.14 16.50 1.01
CA ILE A 48 -0.17 17.01 0.54
C ILE A 48 -0.69 18.12 1.45
N ASN A 49 -0.61 17.93 2.78
CA ASN A 49 -1.04 18.95 3.72
C ASN A 49 -0.16 20.20 3.63
N ASP A 50 1.16 20.03 3.48
CA ASP A 50 2.10 21.14 3.32
C ASP A 50 1.79 21.94 2.04
N HIS A 51 1.50 21.27 0.93
CA HIS A 51 1.08 21.91 -0.32
C HIS A 51 -0.25 22.65 -0.15
N ALA A 52 -1.24 22.03 0.52
CA ALA A 52 -2.53 22.66 0.78
C ALA A 52 -2.42 23.91 1.66
N ASN A 53 -1.41 23.97 2.53
CA ASN A 53 -1.09 25.13 3.37
C ASN A 53 -0.13 26.13 2.72
N GLY A 54 0.26 25.90 1.45
CA GLY A 54 1.19 26.77 0.71
C GLY A 54 2.63 26.74 1.21
N ILE A 55 3.02 25.68 1.94
CA ILE A 55 4.38 25.49 2.47
C ILE A 55 5.32 24.99 1.37
N ILE A 56 4.85 24.09 0.51
CA ILE A 56 5.61 23.57 -0.64
C ILE A 56 4.89 23.91 -1.95
N SER A 57 5.69 24.06 -3.01
CA SER A 57 5.26 24.35 -4.38
C SER A 57 4.62 23.14 -5.08
N ILE A 58 4.02 23.39 -6.25
CA ILE A 58 3.41 22.34 -7.06
C ILE A 58 4.48 21.39 -7.63
N GLU A 59 5.67 21.89 -7.96
CA GLU A 59 6.79 21.08 -8.43
C GLU A 59 7.31 20.14 -7.32
N GLU A 60 7.40 20.64 -6.09
CA GLU A 60 7.83 19.84 -4.93
C GLU A 60 6.85 18.72 -4.61
N ILE A 61 5.53 19.00 -4.58
CA ILE A 61 4.54 17.95 -4.33
C ILE A 61 4.49 16.92 -5.48
N GLN A 62 4.68 17.33 -6.73
CA GLN A 62 4.78 16.40 -7.86
C GLN A 62 5.96 15.45 -7.73
N GLN A 63 7.11 15.96 -7.25
CA GLN A 63 8.26 15.12 -6.96
C GLN A 63 7.97 14.12 -5.85
N VAL A 64 7.34 14.54 -4.75
CA VAL A 64 6.94 13.63 -3.66
C VAL A 64 5.97 12.57 -4.17
N ILE A 65 4.93 12.95 -4.93
CA ILE A 65 3.98 11.99 -5.51
C ILE A 65 4.72 10.93 -6.34
N ARG A 66 5.66 11.32 -7.19
CA ARG A 66 6.42 10.38 -8.02
C ARG A 66 7.26 9.42 -7.17
N ILE A 67 8.01 9.96 -6.20
CA ILE A 67 8.85 9.15 -5.30
C ILE A 67 7.99 8.18 -4.49
N SER A 68 6.87 8.65 -3.94
CA SER A 68 5.94 7.80 -3.20
C SER A 68 5.33 6.70 -4.08
N GLN A 69 4.99 6.99 -5.34
CA GLN A 69 4.50 5.98 -6.28
C GLN A 69 5.51 4.88 -6.56
N GLU A 70 6.76 5.25 -6.83
CA GLU A 70 7.88 4.29 -7.01
C GLU A 70 8.06 3.45 -5.75
N GLY A 71 8.14 4.09 -4.57
CA GLY A 71 8.26 3.39 -3.29
C GLY A 71 7.09 2.45 -2.99
N PHE A 72 5.85 2.84 -3.28
CA PHE A 72 4.70 1.96 -3.12
C PHE A 72 4.73 0.76 -4.06
N GLN A 73 5.23 0.93 -5.29
CA GLN A 73 5.35 -0.15 -6.26
C GLN A 73 6.40 -1.18 -5.81
N ASP A 74 7.56 -0.71 -5.34
CA ASP A 74 8.64 -1.56 -4.84
C ASP A 74 8.18 -2.36 -3.62
N VAL A 75 7.65 -1.67 -2.61
CA VAL A 75 7.15 -2.31 -1.38
C VAL A 75 6.00 -3.28 -1.66
N SER A 76 5.11 -2.97 -2.59
CA SER A 76 4.02 -3.88 -2.96
C SER A 76 4.55 -5.13 -3.67
N SER A 77 5.59 -5.00 -4.49
CA SER A 77 6.24 -6.14 -5.13
C SER A 77 6.91 -7.06 -4.10
N ASP A 78 7.58 -6.47 -3.11
CA ASP A 78 8.19 -7.22 -2.01
C ASP A 78 7.16 -7.99 -1.18
N ILE A 79 6.03 -7.35 -0.86
CA ILE A 79 4.95 -8.00 -0.09
C ILE A 79 4.31 -9.15 -0.88
N VAL A 80 4.04 -8.95 -2.17
CA VAL A 80 3.53 -10.01 -3.06
C VAL A 80 4.52 -11.17 -3.15
N ARG A 81 5.82 -10.88 -3.15
CA ARG A 81 6.86 -11.91 -3.13
C ARG A 81 6.81 -12.74 -1.85
N GLN A 82 6.72 -12.11 -0.67
CA GLN A 82 6.64 -12.84 0.60
C GLN A 82 5.38 -13.70 0.70
N GLU A 83 4.25 -13.17 0.23
CA GLU A 83 2.99 -13.91 0.16
C GLU A 83 3.13 -15.19 -0.67
N ARG A 84 3.72 -15.09 -1.87
CA ARG A 84 3.95 -16.24 -2.76
C ARG A 84 4.88 -17.26 -2.13
N LEU A 85 5.97 -16.80 -1.50
CA LEU A 85 6.94 -17.65 -0.81
C LEU A 85 6.28 -18.48 0.30
N LEU A 86 5.46 -17.85 1.14
CA LEU A 86 4.71 -18.54 2.19
C LEU A 86 3.73 -19.56 1.62
N ASN A 87 3.02 -19.21 0.55
CA ASN A 87 2.12 -20.15 -0.12
C ASN A 87 2.87 -21.37 -0.69
N LEU A 88 4.04 -21.16 -1.31
CA LEU A 88 4.86 -22.24 -1.89
C LEU A 88 5.36 -23.24 -0.84
N ILE A 89 5.63 -22.78 0.39
CA ILE A 89 6.04 -23.66 1.50
C ILE A 89 4.86 -24.21 2.31
N GLY A 90 3.63 -24.02 1.84
CA GLY A 90 2.41 -24.54 2.48
C GLY A 90 1.90 -23.72 3.68
N GLN A 91 2.52 -22.57 3.97
CA GLN A 91 2.11 -21.65 5.04
C GLN A 91 0.92 -20.78 4.61
N THR A 92 -0.19 -21.45 4.32
CA THR A 92 -1.39 -20.83 3.73
C THR A 92 -2.04 -19.82 4.68
N ASN A 93 -1.99 -20.06 6.00
CA ASN A 93 -2.52 -19.12 6.99
C ASN A 93 -1.80 -17.77 6.91
N LEU A 94 -0.46 -17.79 6.99
CA LEU A 94 0.38 -16.60 6.89
C LEU A 94 0.23 -15.89 5.55
N SER A 95 0.16 -16.64 4.44
CA SER A 95 -0.11 -16.09 3.12
C SER A 95 -1.46 -15.35 3.07
N ASN A 96 -2.50 -15.89 3.70
CA ASN A 96 -3.82 -15.27 3.74
C ASN A 96 -3.83 -13.98 4.57
N ILE A 97 -3.12 -13.95 5.70
CA ILE A 97 -2.95 -12.75 6.51
C ILE A 97 -2.31 -11.63 5.67
N ILE A 98 -1.22 -11.92 4.96
CA ILE A 98 -0.58 -10.93 4.06
C ILE A 98 -1.54 -10.47 2.97
N ARG A 99 -2.31 -11.38 2.37
CA ARG A 99 -3.31 -11.04 1.35
C ARG A 99 -4.40 -10.11 1.91
N GLN A 100 -4.85 -10.36 3.13
CA GLN A 100 -5.85 -9.54 3.81
C GLN A 100 -5.32 -8.12 4.05
N VAL A 101 -4.09 -7.97 4.53
CA VAL A 101 -3.44 -6.65 4.68
C VAL A 101 -3.38 -5.92 3.35
N GLN A 102 -2.96 -6.58 2.27
CA GLN A 102 -2.91 -5.97 0.94
C GLN A 102 -4.27 -5.50 0.42
N ASN A 103 -5.34 -6.27 0.67
CA ASN A 103 -6.69 -5.88 0.26
C ASN A 103 -7.18 -4.64 1.02
N LEU A 104 -6.93 -4.59 2.33
CA LEU A 104 -7.27 -3.43 3.16
C LEU A 104 -6.44 -2.20 2.77
N GLU A 105 -5.16 -2.37 2.48
CA GLU A 105 -4.27 -1.31 2.01
C GLU A 105 -4.71 -0.72 0.67
N LYS A 106 -5.15 -1.58 -0.25
CA LYS A 106 -5.75 -1.15 -1.52
C LYS A 106 -7.01 -0.32 -1.29
N GLU A 107 -7.92 -0.79 -0.43
CA GLU A 107 -9.13 -0.02 -0.10
C GLU A 107 -8.78 1.32 0.57
N LYS A 108 -7.79 1.33 1.48
CA LYS A 108 -7.30 2.55 2.14
C LYS A 108 -6.81 3.56 1.12
N LEU A 109 -6.04 3.12 0.13
CA LEU A 109 -5.57 3.99 -0.95
C LEU A 109 -6.72 4.56 -1.77
N GLU A 110 -7.70 3.74 -2.17
CA GLU A 110 -8.87 4.18 -2.92
C GLU A 110 -9.69 5.24 -2.16
N ILE A 111 -9.91 5.03 -0.85
CA ILE A 111 -10.60 6.00 0.01
C ILE A 111 -9.77 7.28 0.18
N THR A 112 -8.45 7.16 0.30
CA THR A 112 -7.55 8.32 0.41
C THR A 112 -7.61 9.19 -0.85
N VAL A 113 -7.59 8.59 -2.05
CA VAL A 113 -7.75 9.33 -3.31
C VAL A 113 -9.10 10.05 -3.37
N LYS A 114 -10.20 9.39 -2.96
CA LYS A 114 -11.52 10.01 -2.90
C LYS A 114 -11.55 11.20 -1.94
N LEU A 115 -10.98 11.05 -0.75
CA LEU A 115 -10.86 12.11 0.25
C LEU A 115 -10.11 13.33 -0.29
N LEU A 116 -8.97 13.10 -0.94
CA LEU A 116 -8.16 14.17 -1.55
C LEU A 116 -8.92 14.89 -2.66
N SER A 117 -9.61 14.14 -3.53
CA SER A 117 -10.46 14.69 -4.57
C SER A 117 -11.58 15.57 -4.00
N SER A 118 -12.31 15.11 -2.99
CA SER A 118 -13.38 15.91 -2.37
C SER A 118 -12.83 17.17 -1.70
N ARG A 119 -11.67 17.11 -1.04
CA ARG A 119 -11.00 18.30 -0.48
C ARG A 119 -10.61 19.32 -1.55
N LEU A 120 -10.04 18.85 -2.65
CA LEU A 120 -9.66 19.72 -3.77
C LEU A 120 -10.89 20.38 -4.40
N GLN A 121 -11.98 19.62 -4.60
CA GLN A 121 -13.23 20.16 -5.12
C GLN A 121 -13.86 21.19 -4.18
N ALA A 122 -13.82 20.96 -2.87
CA ALA A 122 -14.28 21.93 -1.87
C ALA A 122 -13.51 23.26 -1.94
N ALA A 123 -12.21 23.21 -2.19
CA ALA A 123 -11.39 24.41 -2.35
C ALA A 123 -11.68 25.16 -3.67
N GLN A 124 -12.03 24.44 -4.74
CA GLN A 124 -12.31 25.03 -6.06
C GLN A 124 -13.74 25.52 -6.23
N ARG A 125 -14.71 24.92 -5.52
CA ARG A 125 -16.15 25.19 -5.60
C ARG A 125 -16.73 25.41 -4.21
N PRO A 126 -16.41 26.53 -3.55
CA PRO A 126 -16.86 26.81 -2.19
C PRO A 126 -18.39 26.91 -2.04
N GLU A 127 -19.13 27.06 -3.15
CA GLU A 127 -20.59 27.04 -3.21
C GLU A 127 -21.21 25.63 -3.07
N ILE A 128 -20.43 24.57 -3.26
CA ILE A 128 -20.86 23.18 -3.09
C ILE A 128 -20.25 22.64 -1.79
N SER A 129 -21.09 22.15 -0.87
CA SER A 129 -20.60 21.51 0.36
C SER A 129 -20.18 20.07 0.10
N TYR A 130 -18.88 19.79 0.27
CA TYR A 130 -18.30 18.44 0.27
C TYR A 130 -18.07 17.91 1.69
N GLN A 131 -18.53 18.62 2.72
CA GLN A 131 -18.18 18.33 4.11
C GLN A 131 -18.61 16.92 4.55
N ALA A 132 -19.81 16.49 4.16
CA ALA A 132 -20.31 15.16 4.51
C ALA A 132 -19.47 14.03 3.89
N GLU A 133 -19.05 14.18 2.62
CA GLU A 133 -18.17 13.20 1.95
C GLU A 133 -16.77 13.18 2.58
N ILE A 134 -16.22 14.35 2.90
CA ILE A 134 -14.92 14.46 3.56
C ILE A 134 -14.96 13.77 4.92
N GLU A 135 -16.01 13.98 5.72
CA GLU A 135 -16.20 13.31 7.01
C GLU A 135 -16.36 11.79 6.86
N GLU A 136 -17.17 11.36 5.88
CA GLU A 136 -17.36 9.94 5.60
C GLU A 136 -16.06 9.24 5.20
N PHE A 137 -15.33 9.79 4.22
CA PHE A 137 -14.07 9.20 3.77
C PHE A 137 -12.99 9.26 4.85
N THR A 138 -12.97 10.32 5.66
CA THR A 138 -12.06 10.40 6.81
C THR A 138 -12.33 9.28 7.82
N ARG A 139 -13.61 9.08 8.18
CA ARG A 139 -14.02 7.99 9.08
C ARG A 139 -13.72 6.61 8.49
N ARG A 140 -14.04 6.39 7.20
CA ARG A 140 -13.78 5.11 6.54
C ARG A 140 -12.28 4.80 6.47
N ARG A 141 -11.45 5.80 6.16
CA ARG A 141 -10.00 5.65 6.16
C ARG A 141 -9.48 5.23 7.54
N GLN A 142 -9.99 5.87 8.60
CA GLN A 142 -9.62 5.53 9.97
C GLN A 142 -9.98 4.08 10.34
N GLN A 143 -11.19 3.63 9.97
CA GLN A 143 -11.60 2.23 10.16
C GLN A 143 -10.70 1.24 9.43
N LEU A 144 -10.25 1.58 8.22
CA LEU A 144 -9.33 0.75 7.45
C LEU A 144 -7.96 0.67 8.11
N ILE A 145 -7.45 1.77 8.66
CA ILE A 145 -6.19 1.77 9.42
C ILE A 145 -6.31 0.86 10.66
N GLU A 146 -7.42 0.95 11.39
CA GLU A 146 -7.68 0.09 12.55
C GLU A 146 -7.74 -1.39 12.15
N ALA A 147 -8.46 -1.72 11.07
CA ALA A 147 -8.52 -3.09 10.56
C ALA A 147 -7.16 -3.62 10.09
N ILE A 148 -6.35 -2.79 9.43
CA ILE A 148 -4.97 -3.17 9.05
C ILE A 148 -4.15 -3.46 10.31
N ASN A 149 -4.23 -2.60 11.33
CA ASN A 149 -3.49 -2.79 12.56
C ASN A 149 -3.90 -4.09 13.28
N GLU A 150 -5.19 -4.41 13.32
CA GLU A 150 -5.69 -5.67 13.88
C GLU A 150 -5.09 -6.90 13.19
N VAL A 151 -5.12 -6.92 11.85
CA VAL A 151 -4.52 -8.02 11.06
C VAL A 151 -2.99 -8.05 11.21
N MET A 152 -2.36 -6.90 11.42
CA MET A 152 -0.92 -6.85 11.72
C MET A 152 -0.57 -7.39 13.11
N GLU A 153 -1.45 -7.23 14.11
CA GLU A 153 -1.27 -7.90 15.41
C GLU A 153 -1.45 -9.42 15.28
N GLU A 154 -2.43 -9.87 14.49
CA GLU A 154 -2.59 -11.29 14.16
C GLU A 154 -1.33 -11.85 13.50
N ALA A 155 -0.78 -11.14 12.50
CA ALA A 155 0.48 -11.51 11.86
C ALA A 155 1.64 -11.65 12.87
N ARG A 156 1.74 -10.75 13.84
CA ARG A 156 2.79 -10.80 14.87
C ARG A 156 2.57 -11.94 15.86
N ALA A 157 1.33 -12.25 16.20
CA ALA A 157 1.01 -13.38 17.07
C ALA A 157 1.44 -14.70 16.41
N GLU A 158 1.06 -14.91 15.15
CA GLU A 158 1.46 -16.09 14.37
C GLU A 158 2.99 -16.19 14.22
N MET A 159 3.68 -15.06 14.04
CA MET A 159 5.15 -15.02 13.99
C MET A 159 5.83 -15.49 15.29
N LEU A 160 5.18 -15.33 16.45
CA LEU A 160 5.72 -15.81 17.74
C LEU A 160 5.57 -17.33 17.91
N GLU A 161 4.72 -17.96 17.10
CA GLU A 161 4.46 -19.40 17.11
C GLU A 161 5.30 -20.19 16.09
N LEU A 162 6.05 -19.50 15.22
CA LEU A 162 7.01 -20.07 14.25
C LEU A 162 8.37 -20.39 14.90
#